data_AF-A0A6N7GGW9-F1
#
_entry.id   AF-A0A6N7GGW9-F1
#
_cell.length_a   1.000
_cell.length_b   1.000
_cell.length_c   1.000
_cell.angle_alpha   90.00
_cell.angle_beta   90.00
_cell.angle_gamma   90.00
#
_symmetry.space_group_name_H-M   'P 1'
#
loop_
_entity.id
_entity.type
_entity.pdbx_description
1 polymer ?
#
loop_
_entity_poly.entity_id
_entity_poly.type
_entity_poly.pdbx_seq_one_letter_code
_entity_poly.pdbx_strand_id
1 'polypeptide(L)'
;MPTLSSFFAYDALQPGELGYHHIEHLVMDQQNAWLDGYALRMRDGLPLLVEEAGGRVDGYLMDFRDPGEGFSAVSAYASRKHYRWAQGGLEFRTDAGLRRASALLGRSPGSGSEIEHLNRWSSADDPVFAYGVPVAAAIARPWLDATNVAQPWEALFHLQAAYLLTWTAVERLAALRLGPDAEEPTALVRRLRDMDGWSNLFQRARVRTGNRKIFDSRDPQDAYKLDDDGKKAWDFWYAVRSNLSHRGKGARRDLEIVREGFIDVHDVLRLILLQHANGVARTWSRVDADGKQRDWLLRDLLVTSAAGSCLVHRG
;
A
#
# COMPACT_ATOMS: atom_id res chain seq x y z
N MET A 1 -25.17 11.36 13.12
CA MET A 1 -24.09 10.64 13.82
C MET A 1 -24.70 9.43 14.52
N PRO A 2 -23.97 8.32 14.67
CA PRO A 2 -24.43 7.19 15.48
C PRO A 2 -24.61 7.56 16.96
N THR A 3 -25.50 6.86 17.67
CA THR A 3 -25.81 7.10 19.10
C THR A 3 -25.26 6.01 20.02
N LEU A 4 -24.73 4.93 19.45
CA LEU A 4 -24.08 3.83 20.19
C LEU A 4 -22.64 4.21 20.50
N SER A 5 -22.00 3.57 21.49
CA SER A 5 -20.58 3.80 21.81
C SER A 5 -19.60 2.94 21.02
N SER A 6 -20.08 1.84 20.43
CA SER A 6 -19.27 0.84 19.76
C SER A 6 -19.33 0.94 18.23
N PHE A 7 -18.20 0.70 17.58
CA PHE A 7 -18.06 0.59 16.13
C PHE A 7 -17.57 -0.82 15.74
N PHE A 8 -18.19 -1.41 14.72
CA PHE A 8 -17.71 -2.65 14.11
C PHE A 8 -16.84 -2.32 12.87
N ALA A 9 -15.54 -2.61 12.96
CA ALA A 9 -14.62 -2.53 11.83
C ALA A 9 -14.45 -3.90 11.16
N TYR A 10 -14.53 -3.89 9.83
CA TYR A 10 -14.31 -5.05 8.95
C TYR A 10 -13.38 -4.70 7.78
N ASP A 11 -12.82 -3.49 7.78
CA ASP A 11 -12.03 -2.89 6.70
C ASP A 11 -10.64 -2.47 7.20
N ALA A 12 -10.04 -1.48 6.54
CA ALA A 12 -8.74 -0.91 6.88
C ALA A 12 -8.67 -0.27 8.28
N LEU A 13 -9.80 -0.02 8.95
CA LEU A 13 -9.84 0.48 10.32
C LEU A 13 -9.81 -0.64 11.38
N GLN A 14 -9.64 -1.90 11.01
CA GLN A 14 -9.45 -2.98 11.97
C GLN A 14 -8.06 -2.93 12.62
N PRO A 15 -7.90 -3.42 13.87
CA PRO A 15 -6.59 -3.54 14.51
C PRO A 15 -5.58 -4.28 13.64
N GLY A 16 -4.41 -3.67 13.45
CA GLY A 16 -3.33 -4.23 12.63
C GLY A 16 -3.47 -4.01 11.12
N GLU A 17 -4.52 -3.33 10.66
CA GLU A 17 -4.70 -2.90 9.28
C GLU A 17 -4.17 -1.46 9.05
N LEU A 18 -3.97 -1.10 7.78
CA LEU A 18 -3.29 0.15 7.41
C LEU A 18 -3.97 1.40 7.99
N GLY A 19 -5.29 1.49 7.97
CA GLY A 19 -6.05 2.66 8.44
C GLY A 19 -6.18 2.79 9.96
N TYR A 20 -5.87 1.75 10.74
CA TYR A 20 -6.22 1.68 12.16
C TYR A 20 -5.72 2.83 13.03
N HIS A 21 -4.49 3.28 12.78
CA HIS A 21 -3.86 4.39 13.51
C HIS A 21 -4.71 5.69 13.56
N HIS A 22 -5.63 5.90 12.61
CA HIS A 22 -6.55 7.06 12.63
C HIS A 22 -7.47 7.05 13.85
N ILE A 23 -7.78 5.87 14.38
CA ILE A 23 -8.74 5.69 15.47
C ILE A 23 -8.14 4.99 16.69
N GLU A 24 -6.97 4.37 16.58
CA GLU A 24 -6.33 3.57 17.64
C GLU A 24 -6.31 4.27 19.00
N HIS A 25 -5.87 5.53 19.05
CA HIS A 25 -5.78 6.32 20.28
C HIS A 25 -7.16 6.66 20.90
N LEU A 26 -8.24 6.54 20.13
CA LEU A 26 -9.62 6.76 20.57
C LEU A 26 -10.29 5.48 21.09
N VAL A 27 -9.71 4.31 20.82
CA VAL A 27 -10.24 3.01 21.27
C VAL A 27 -9.88 2.78 22.74
N MET A 28 -10.89 2.36 23.50
CA MET A 28 -10.78 1.97 24.91
C MET A 28 -10.65 0.46 25.06
N ASP A 29 -11.49 -0.28 24.35
CA ASP A 29 -11.53 -1.74 24.36
C ASP A 29 -11.84 -2.28 22.96
N GLN A 30 -11.37 -3.49 22.69
CA GLN A 30 -11.61 -4.16 21.42
C GLN A 30 -11.77 -5.67 21.59
N GLN A 31 -12.63 -6.26 20.78
CA GLN A 31 -12.84 -7.71 20.78
C GLN A 31 -13.20 -8.22 19.39
N ASN A 32 -12.86 -9.48 19.13
CA ASN A 32 -13.33 -10.17 17.92
C ASN A 32 -14.85 -10.24 17.94
N ALA A 33 -15.45 -10.03 16.77
CA ALA A 33 -16.88 -10.13 16.57
C ALA A 33 -17.19 -10.56 15.14
N TRP A 34 -18.41 -11.01 14.91
CA TRP A 34 -18.90 -11.30 13.57
C TRP A 34 -20.37 -10.93 13.41
N LEU A 35 -20.75 -10.71 12.16
CA LEU A 35 -22.08 -10.33 11.74
C LEU A 35 -22.65 -11.40 10.80
N ASP A 36 -23.74 -12.05 11.20
CA ASP A 36 -24.46 -13.01 10.38
C ASP A 36 -25.45 -12.29 9.44
N GLY A 37 -25.71 -12.87 8.27
CA GLY A 37 -26.64 -12.31 7.28
C GLY A 37 -26.03 -11.20 6.40
N TYR A 38 -24.70 -11.09 6.41
CA TYR A 38 -23.95 -10.11 5.62
C TYR A 38 -22.75 -10.77 4.93
N ALA A 39 -22.31 -10.17 3.83
CA ALA A 39 -21.11 -10.55 3.10
C ALA A 39 -20.27 -9.32 2.76
N LEU A 40 -19.04 -9.57 2.30
CA LEU A 40 -18.17 -8.54 1.76
C LEU A 40 -18.25 -8.53 0.23
N ARG A 41 -18.28 -7.32 -0.34
CA ARG A 41 -18.03 -7.10 -1.77
C ARG A 41 -16.85 -6.17 -1.94
N MET A 42 -16.10 -6.33 -3.03
CA MET A 42 -14.94 -5.50 -3.31
C MET A 42 -15.28 -4.46 -4.35
N ARG A 43 -15.00 -3.18 -4.07
CA ARG A 43 -15.11 -2.09 -5.05
C ARG A 43 -13.88 -1.21 -4.97
N ASP A 44 -13.18 -1.07 -6.08
CA ASP A 44 -11.92 -0.33 -6.12
C ASP A 44 -10.99 -0.82 -5.01
N GLY A 45 -11.03 -2.13 -4.75
CA GLY A 45 -10.40 -2.86 -3.65
C GLY A 45 -10.79 -2.44 -2.22
N LEU A 46 -11.78 -1.60 -2.02
CA LEU A 46 -12.36 -1.32 -0.70
C LEU A 46 -13.42 -2.38 -0.38
N PRO A 47 -13.40 -3.00 0.83
CA PRO A 47 -14.44 -3.95 1.22
C PRO A 47 -15.73 -3.21 1.58
N LEU A 48 -16.86 -3.70 1.08
CA LEU A 48 -18.19 -3.17 1.34
C LEU A 48 -19.02 -4.22 2.07
N LEU A 49 -19.56 -3.86 3.24
CA LEU A 49 -20.50 -4.71 3.96
C LEU A 49 -21.89 -4.63 3.32
N VAL A 50 -22.44 -5.78 2.94
CA VAL A 50 -23.73 -5.89 2.23
C VAL A 50 -24.59 -7.00 2.85
N GLU A 51 -25.90 -6.82 2.83
CA GLU A 51 -26.83 -7.86 3.29
C GLU A 51 -26.81 -9.05 2.33
N GLU A 52 -26.60 -10.24 2.88
CA GLU A 52 -26.58 -11.49 2.13
C GLU A 52 -27.02 -12.65 3.04
N ALA A 53 -28.17 -13.25 2.72
CA ALA A 53 -28.73 -14.33 3.52
C ALA A 53 -27.75 -15.51 3.61
N GLY A 54 -27.45 -15.94 4.84
CA GLY A 54 -26.48 -17.01 5.10
C GLY A 54 -25.01 -16.59 5.06
N GLY A 55 -24.72 -15.33 4.72
CA GLY A 55 -23.38 -14.77 4.79
C GLY A 55 -22.91 -14.54 6.23
N ARG A 56 -21.59 -14.40 6.40
CA ARG A 56 -20.96 -13.99 7.65
C ARG A 56 -19.77 -13.08 7.37
N VAL A 57 -19.64 -12.01 8.15
CA VAL A 57 -18.44 -11.13 8.14
C VAL A 57 -17.81 -11.08 9.51
N ASP A 58 -16.52 -11.40 9.58
CA ASP A 58 -15.67 -11.31 10.77
C ASP A 58 -14.98 -9.94 10.82
N GLY A 59 -14.79 -9.43 12.05
CA GLY A 59 -14.13 -8.16 12.30
C GLY A 59 -13.93 -7.90 13.79
N TYR A 60 -13.93 -6.62 14.16
CA TYR A 60 -13.72 -6.19 15.53
C TYR A 60 -14.80 -5.22 15.98
N LEU A 61 -15.33 -5.45 17.18
CA LEU A 61 -16.03 -4.41 17.92
C LEU A 61 -15.01 -3.58 18.68
N MET A 62 -15.12 -2.26 18.54
CA MET A 62 -14.26 -1.28 19.18
C MET A 62 -15.12 -0.30 19.96
N ASP A 63 -14.86 -0.20 21.25
CA ASP A 63 -15.49 0.76 22.14
C ASP A 63 -14.66 2.04 22.19
N PHE A 64 -15.26 3.16 21.81
CA PHE A 64 -14.56 4.45 21.84
C PHE A 64 -14.58 5.07 23.23
N ARG A 65 -13.48 5.72 23.61
CA ARG A 65 -13.37 6.54 24.83
C ARG A 65 -14.33 7.73 24.78
N ASP A 66 -14.33 8.41 23.64
CA ASP A 66 -15.31 9.42 23.27
C ASP A 66 -15.99 8.97 21.96
N PRO A 67 -17.25 8.51 22.01
CA PRO A 67 -17.99 8.12 20.83
C PRO A 67 -18.07 9.22 19.76
N GLY A 68 -18.24 10.48 20.17
CA GLY A 68 -18.34 11.61 19.24
C GLY A 68 -17.07 11.80 18.42
N GLU A 69 -15.92 11.81 19.07
CA GLU A 69 -14.61 11.88 18.39
C GLU A 69 -14.35 10.64 17.54
N GLY A 70 -14.61 9.44 18.08
CA GLY A 70 -14.41 8.16 17.38
C GLY A 70 -15.21 8.09 16.08
N PHE A 71 -16.52 8.36 16.11
CA PHE A 71 -17.33 8.35 14.88
C PHE A 71 -16.99 9.47 13.91
N SER A 72 -16.52 10.62 14.41
CA SER A 72 -16.02 11.70 13.57
C SER A 72 -14.77 11.25 12.81
N ALA A 73 -13.81 10.63 13.49
CA ALA A 73 -12.59 10.10 12.90
C ALA A 73 -12.87 8.99 11.86
N VAL A 74 -13.75 8.02 12.19
CA VAL A 74 -14.21 7.00 11.23
C VAL A 74 -14.85 7.65 10.00
N SER A 75 -15.69 8.67 10.19
CA SER A 75 -16.35 9.37 9.09
C SER A 75 -15.42 10.26 8.26
N ALA A 76 -14.31 10.73 8.84
CA ALA A 76 -13.29 11.48 8.13
C ALA A 76 -12.42 10.56 7.25
N TYR A 77 -12.17 9.34 7.72
CA TYR A 77 -11.48 8.31 6.95
C TYR A 77 -12.37 7.71 5.85
N ALA A 78 -13.60 7.33 6.19
CA ALA A 78 -14.48 6.59 5.30
C ALA A 78 -15.08 7.48 4.20
N SER A 79 -14.92 7.04 2.95
CA SER A 79 -15.54 7.71 1.80
C SER A 79 -17.07 7.72 1.90
N ARG A 80 -17.67 8.91 1.86
CA ARG A 80 -19.12 9.06 1.76
C ARG A 80 -19.70 8.59 0.42
N LYS A 81 -18.86 8.45 -0.62
CA LYS A 81 -19.25 7.88 -1.92
C LYS A 81 -19.45 6.37 -1.81
N HIS A 82 -18.62 5.70 -0.99
CA HIS A 82 -18.64 4.25 -0.86
C HIS A 82 -19.45 3.73 0.33
N TYR A 83 -19.56 4.50 1.41
CA TYR A 83 -20.12 4.02 2.68
C TYR A 83 -21.26 4.87 3.23
N ARG A 84 -22.14 4.23 4.01
CA ARG A 84 -23.17 4.87 4.83
C ARG A 84 -23.26 4.19 6.18
N TRP A 85 -23.61 4.93 7.23
CA TRP A 85 -23.90 4.33 8.54
C TRP A 85 -25.17 3.47 8.47
N ALA A 86 -25.13 2.28 9.08
CA ALA A 86 -26.32 1.48 9.35
C ALA A 86 -27.25 2.24 10.31
N GLN A 87 -28.55 2.32 9.98
CA GLN A 87 -29.51 3.02 10.82
C GLN A 87 -29.81 2.19 12.07
N GLY A 88 -29.69 2.82 13.26
CA GLY A 88 -29.94 2.16 14.54
C GLY A 88 -28.88 1.13 14.96
N GLY A 89 -27.81 0.93 14.20
CA GLY A 89 -26.82 -0.11 14.48
C GLY A 89 -27.31 -1.53 14.20
N LEU A 90 -26.38 -2.49 14.25
CA LEU A 90 -26.59 -3.90 13.94
C LEU A 90 -26.23 -4.76 15.16
N GLU A 91 -26.73 -6.00 15.20
CA GLU A 91 -26.41 -6.98 16.24
C GLU A 91 -25.26 -7.89 15.79
N PHE A 92 -24.19 -7.89 16.58
CA PHE A 92 -22.97 -8.65 16.34
C PHE A 92 -22.84 -9.74 17.39
N ARG A 93 -22.32 -10.90 16.97
CA ARG A 93 -21.95 -11.98 17.88
C ARG A 93 -20.51 -11.82 18.33
N THR A 94 -20.28 -12.18 19.58
CA THR A 94 -18.97 -12.21 20.21
C THR A 94 -18.88 -13.45 21.10
N ASP A 95 -17.67 -13.75 21.58
CA ASP A 95 -17.47 -14.84 22.55
C ASP A 95 -18.25 -14.59 23.87
N ALA A 96 -18.56 -13.34 24.20
CA ALA A 96 -19.32 -12.95 25.38
C ALA A 96 -20.84 -12.84 25.15
N GLY A 97 -21.32 -13.05 23.92
CA GLY A 97 -22.74 -12.93 23.54
C GLY A 97 -23.02 -11.87 22.47
N LEU A 98 -24.29 -11.47 22.36
CA LEU A 98 -24.74 -10.48 21.38
C LEU A 98 -24.47 -9.05 21.86
N ARG A 99 -23.95 -8.21 20.97
CA ARG A 99 -23.72 -6.78 21.20
C ARG A 99 -24.26 -5.96 20.04
N ARG A 100 -24.86 -4.82 20.34
CA ARG A 100 -25.31 -3.86 19.32
C ARG A 100 -24.24 -2.81 19.09
N ALA A 101 -23.90 -2.56 17.83
CA ALA A 101 -22.88 -1.58 17.46
C ALA A 101 -23.19 -0.87 16.14
N SER A 102 -22.49 0.24 15.89
CA SER A 102 -22.58 0.96 14.62
C SER A 102 -21.65 0.32 13.59
N ALA A 103 -22.06 0.29 12.33
CA ALA A 103 -21.22 -0.18 11.24
C ALA A 103 -21.45 0.64 9.97
N LEU A 104 -20.45 0.66 9.10
CA LEU A 104 -20.57 1.21 7.76
C LEU A 104 -21.10 0.13 6.81
N LEU A 105 -22.14 0.42 6.05
CA LEU A 105 -22.65 -0.41 4.96
C LEU A 105 -22.18 0.15 3.62
N GLY A 106 -22.04 -0.73 2.63
CA GLY A 106 -21.80 -0.34 1.26
C GLY A 106 -22.94 0.50 0.68
N ARG A 107 -22.60 1.57 -0.05
CA ARG A 107 -23.53 2.30 -0.93
C ARG A 107 -23.56 1.67 -2.31
N SER A 108 -24.78 1.50 -2.84
CA SER A 108 -25.03 0.95 -4.19
C SER A 108 -24.20 -0.29 -4.51
N PRO A 109 -24.27 -1.36 -3.70
CA PRO A 109 -23.42 -2.55 -3.85
C PRO A 109 -23.71 -3.40 -5.09
N GLY A 110 -24.64 -2.98 -5.95
CA GLY A 110 -24.87 -3.60 -7.26
C GLY A 110 -24.10 -2.92 -8.40
N SER A 111 -23.31 -1.87 -8.11
CA SER A 111 -22.64 -1.05 -9.12
C SER A 111 -21.13 -0.99 -8.87
N GLY A 112 -20.35 -1.52 -9.82
CA GLY A 112 -18.89 -1.45 -9.80
C GLY A 112 -18.26 -2.23 -8.64
N SER A 113 -18.93 -3.26 -8.14
CA SER A 113 -18.40 -4.12 -7.07
C SER A 113 -18.49 -5.58 -7.46
N GLU A 114 -17.46 -6.33 -7.14
CA GLU A 114 -17.39 -7.76 -7.36
C GLU A 114 -17.70 -8.53 -6.08
N ILE A 115 -18.27 -9.73 -6.25
CA ILE A 115 -18.49 -10.64 -5.14
C ILE A 115 -17.17 -11.34 -4.86
N GLU A 116 -16.65 -11.17 -3.65
CA GLU A 116 -15.59 -12.02 -3.14
C GLU A 116 -16.16 -12.80 -1.97
N HIS A 117 -16.05 -14.13 -2.01
CA HIS A 117 -16.50 -15.00 -0.92
C HIS A 117 -15.50 -14.98 0.25
N LEU A 118 -15.22 -13.78 0.75
CA LEU A 118 -14.36 -13.52 1.90
C LEU A 118 -15.23 -13.21 3.10
N ASN A 119 -15.05 -13.99 4.16
CA ASN A 119 -15.67 -13.68 5.45
C ASN A 119 -14.87 -12.63 6.21
N ARG A 120 -13.62 -12.37 5.82
CA ARG A 120 -12.73 -11.39 6.44
C ARG A 120 -11.88 -10.71 5.39
N TRP A 121 -11.70 -9.40 5.53
CA TRP A 121 -10.78 -8.63 4.70
C TRP A 121 -9.51 -8.28 5.48
N SER A 122 -8.38 -8.27 4.77
CA SER A 122 -7.10 -7.76 5.25
C SER A 122 -6.31 -7.12 4.11
N SER A 123 -5.61 -6.03 4.41
CA SER A 123 -4.66 -5.39 3.49
C SER A 123 -3.55 -6.35 3.07
N ALA A 124 -3.18 -7.31 3.93
CA ALA A 124 -2.15 -8.29 3.63
C ALA A 124 -2.52 -9.22 2.46
N ASP A 125 -3.82 -9.39 2.20
CA ASP A 125 -4.36 -10.21 1.12
C ASP A 125 -4.76 -9.37 -0.10
N ASP A 126 -4.59 -8.04 -0.05
CA ASP A 126 -4.84 -7.14 -1.19
C ASP A 126 -4.01 -7.60 -2.40
N PRO A 127 -4.63 -7.89 -3.56
CA PRO A 127 -3.90 -8.45 -4.69
C PRO A 127 -2.76 -7.56 -5.21
N VAL A 128 -2.88 -6.25 -5.08
CA VAL A 128 -1.85 -5.29 -5.51
C VAL A 128 -0.61 -5.41 -4.62
N PHE A 129 -0.78 -5.60 -3.31
CA PHE A 129 0.34 -5.79 -2.38
C PHE A 129 0.88 -7.22 -2.39
N ALA A 130 -0.02 -8.20 -2.36
CA ALA A 130 0.30 -9.60 -2.22
C ALA A 130 0.90 -10.20 -3.49
N TYR A 131 0.48 -9.74 -4.67
CA TYR A 131 0.95 -10.24 -5.96
C TYR A 131 1.53 -9.15 -6.86
N GLY A 132 0.94 -7.96 -6.91
CA GLY A 132 1.40 -6.88 -7.79
C GLY A 132 2.85 -6.44 -7.52
N VAL A 133 3.22 -6.28 -6.25
CA VAL A 133 4.60 -5.94 -5.85
C VAL A 133 5.61 -7.04 -6.26
N PRO A 134 5.40 -8.35 -5.96
CA PRO A 134 6.18 -9.44 -6.53
C PRO A 134 6.28 -9.45 -8.06
N VAL A 135 5.16 -9.25 -8.76
CA VAL A 135 5.12 -9.21 -10.24
C VAL A 135 5.99 -8.08 -10.78
N ALA A 136 5.95 -6.88 -10.17
CA ALA A 136 6.80 -5.77 -10.56
C ALA A 136 8.29 -6.12 -10.42
N ALA A 137 8.68 -6.75 -9.32
CA ALA A 137 10.05 -7.24 -9.13
C ALA A 137 10.45 -8.28 -10.17
N ALA A 138 9.56 -9.23 -10.48
CA ALA A 138 9.80 -10.28 -11.48
C ALA A 138 10.01 -9.69 -12.89
N ILE A 139 9.19 -8.71 -13.29
CA ILE A 139 9.34 -7.99 -14.58
C ILE A 139 10.70 -7.30 -14.66
N ALA A 140 11.11 -6.61 -13.59
CA ALA A 140 12.33 -5.83 -13.59
C ALA A 140 13.61 -6.66 -13.48
N ARG A 141 13.56 -7.80 -12.80
CA ARG A 141 14.74 -8.57 -12.36
C ARG A 141 15.75 -8.88 -13.47
N PRO A 142 15.37 -9.34 -14.68
CA PRO A 142 16.32 -9.59 -15.77
C PRO A 142 17.07 -8.34 -16.23
N TRP A 143 16.56 -7.16 -15.92
CA TRP A 143 17.02 -5.86 -16.40
C TRP A 143 17.68 -5.01 -15.31
N LEU A 144 17.80 -5.53 -14.08
CA LEU A 144 18.42 -4.81 -12.96
C LEU A 144 19.95 -4.79 -13.01
N ASP A 145 20.61 -5.63 -13.81
CA ASP A 145 22.05 -5.46 -14.07
C ASP A 145 22.25 -4.53 -15.27
N ALA A 146 22.38 -3.24 -14.99
CA ALA A 146 22.50 -2.19 -16.01
C ALA A 146 23.86 -2.16 -16.71
N THR A 147 24.84 -2.95 -16.26
CA THR A 147 26.23 -2.80 -16.72
C THR A 147 26.48 -3.37 -18.11
N ASN A 148 25.61 -4.25 -18.63
CA ASN A 148 25.82 -4.90 -19.92
C ASN A 148 24.54 -5.18 -20.73
N VAL A 149 23.57 -4.26 -20.68
CA VAL A 149 22.32 -4.43 -21.42
C VAL A 149 22.55 -4.18 -22.92
N ALA A 150 22.61 -5.26 -23.70
CA ALA A 150 22.71 -5.21 -25.16
C ALA A 150 21.52 -4.47 -25.81
N GLN A 151 20.35 -4.50 -25.17
CA GLN A 151 19.09 -3.92 -25.63
C GLN A 151 18.55 -2.86 -24.64
N PRO A 152 19.14 -1.64 -24.60
CA PRO A 152 18.79 -0.64 -23.58
C PRO A 152 17.34 -0.15 -23.67
N TRP A 153 16.72 -0.19 -24.85
CA TRP A 153 15.32 0.16 -25.02
C TRP A 153 14.36 -0.87 -24.44
N GLU A 154 14.63 -2.14 -24.68
CA GLU A 154 13.83 -3.24 -24.14
C GLU A 154 13.88 -3.22 -22.60
N ALA A 155 15.08 -3.06 -22.03
CA ALA A 155 15.24 -2.92 -20.59
C ALA A 155 14.52 -1.70 -20.03
N LEU A 156 14.56 -0.56 -20.74
CA LEU A 156 13.87 0.66 -20.33
C LEU A 156 12.36 0.42 -20.24
N PHE A 157 11.75 -0.20 -21.26
CA PHE A 157 10.30 -0.44 -21.26
C PHE A 157 9.87 -1.45 -20.20
N HIS A 158 10.64 -2.50 -19.96
CA HIS A 158 10.35 -3.44 -18.87
C HIS A 158 10.44 -2.75 -17.50
N LEU A 159 11.46 -1.92 -17.27
CA LEU A 159 11.58 -1.16 -16.02
C LEU A 159 10.49 -0.10 -15.89
N GLN A 160 10.06 0.54 -16.99
CA GLN A 160 8.89 1.43 -16.97
C GLN A 160 7.62 0.69 -16.57
N ALA A 161 7.37 -0.51 -17.12
CA ALA A 161 6.22 -1.33 -16.76
C ALA A 161 6.25 -1.73 -15.27
N ALA A 162 7.39 -2.22 -14.78
CA ALA A 162 7.58 -2.55 -13.37
C ALA A 162 7.40 -1.33 -12.45
N TYR A 163 7.90 -0.17 -12.88
CA TYR A 163 7.81 1.06 -12.10
C TYR A 163 6.38 1.57 -12.00
N LEU A 164 5.62 1.56 -13.10
CA LEU A 164 4.21 1.94 -13.10
C LEU A 164 3.35 0.99 -12.24
N LEU A 165 3.58 -0.33 -12.32
CA LEU A 165 2.89 -1.29 -11.45
C LEU A 165 3.20 -1.06 -9.96
N THR A 166 4.46 -0.73 -9.65
CA THR A 166 4.86 -0.36 -8.27
C THR A 166 4.13 0.89 -7.81
N TRP A 167 3.95 1.88 -8.70
CA TRP A 167 3.20 3.10 -8.41
C TRP A 167 1.71 2.84 -8.16
N THR A 168 1.10 1.87 -8.84
CA THR A 168 -0.25 1.41 -8.49
C THR A 168 -0.32 0.96 -7.03
N ALA A 169 0.69 0.23 -6.55
CA ALA A 169 0.77 -0.19 -5.16
C ALA A 169 1.04 0.98 -4.18
N VAL A 170 1.83 1.98 -4.56
CA VAL A 170 2.04 3.18 -3.73
C VAL A 170 0.75 3.99 -3.57
N GLU A 171 0.02 4.22 -4.67
CA GLU A 171 -1.27 4.92 -4.63
C GLU A 171 -2.30 4.15 -3.82
N ARG A 172 -2.31 2.81 -3.97
CA ARG A 172 -3.15 1.89 -3.20
C ARG A 172 -2.86 1.96 -1.70
N LEU A 173 -1.58 1.96 -1.32
CA LEU A 173 -1.13 2.14 0.05
C LEU A 173 -1.61 3.49 0.61
N ALA A 174 -1.41 4.58 -0.14
CA ALA A 174 -1.84 5.91 0.30
C ALA A 174 -3.36 5.96 0.56
N ALA A 175 -4.17 5.40 -0.35
CA ALA A 175 -5.62 5.35 -0.19
C ALA A 175 -6.06 4.56 1.05
N LEU A 176 -5.51 3.36 1.28
CA LEU A 176 -5.86 2.52 2.44
C LEU A 176 -5.26 3.02 3.76
N ARG A 177 -4.14 3.74 3.72
CA ARG A 177 -3.47 4.26 4.91
C ARG A 177 -4.02 5.61 5.34
N LEU A 178 -4.42 6.47 4.42
CA LEU A 178 -4.79 7.86 4.71
C LEU A 178 -6.28 8.17 4.48
N GLY A 179 -7.01 7.26 3.85
CA GLY A 179 -8.42 7.42 3.48
C GLY A 179 -8.57 7.66 1.98
N PRO A 180 -9.46 6.92 1.29
CA PRO A 180 -9.53 6.89 -0.18
C PRO A 180 -10.02 8.21 -0.83
N ASP A 181 -10.65 9.09 -0.06
CA ASP A 181 -11.21 10.37 -0.52
C ASP A 181 -10.60 11.58 0.23
N ALA A 182 -9.49 11.39 0.97
CA ALA A 182 -8.94 12.48 1.79
C ALA A 182 -8.45 13.67 0.94
N GLU A 183 -7.75 13.39 -0.16
CA GLU A 183 -7.15 14.39 -1.05
C GLU A 183 -6.99 13.84 -2.48
N GLU A 184 -6.50 14.68 -3.41
CA GLU A 184 -6.07 14.22 -4.74
C GLU A 184 -4.93 13.20 -4.64
N PRO A 185 -4.84 12.20 -5.55
CA PRO A 185 -3.90 11.08 -5.42
C PRO A 185 -2.44 11.48 -5.20
N THR A 186 -1.97 12.55 -5.86
CA THR A 186 -0.59 13.04 -5.70
C THR A 186 -0.33 13.62 -4.32
N ALA A 187 -1.31 14.31 -3.73
CA ALA A 187 -1.18 14.89 -2.40
C ALA A 187 -1.20 13.79 -1.32
N LEU A 188 -2.06 12.78 -1.49
CA LEU A 188 -2.11 11.56 -0.68
C LEU A 188 -0.75 10.85 -0.60
N VAL A 189 -0.11 10.60 -1.76
CA VAL A 189 1.21 9.95 -1.78
C VAL A 189 2.25 10.77 -1.02
N ARG A 190 2.26 12.10 -1.16
CA ARG A 190 3.24 12.96 -0.49
C ARG A 190 3.16 12.85 1.03
N ARG A 191 1.96 12.65 1.58
CA ARG A 191 1.73 12.45 3.02
C ARG A 191 2.26 11.13 3.57
N LEU A 192 2.63 10.17 2.71
CA LEU A 192 3.31 8.95 3.17
C LEU A 192 4.66 9.24 3.84
N ARG A 193 5.29 10.40 3.60
CA ARG A 193 6.51 10.82 4.32
C ARG A 193 6.25 11.17 5.80
N ASP A 194 5.01 11.47 6.14
CA ASP A 194 4.61 11.85 7.50
C ASP A 194 4.27 10.60 8.34
N MET A 195 4.45 9.40 7.78
CA MET A 195 4.29 8.15 8.50
C MET A 195 5.35 8.00 9.59
N ASP A 196 4.93 7.52 10.75
CA ASP A 196 5.83 7.20 11.85
C ASP A 196 6.91 6.21 11.40
N GLY A 197 8.17 6.56 11.67
CA GLY A 197 9.32 5.74 11.26
C GLY A 197 9.74 5.88 9.80
N TRP A 198 9.17 6.83 9.02
CA TRP A 198 9.53 7.08 7.62
C TRP A 198 11.04 7.13 7.38
N SER A 199 11.77 7.98 8.11
CA SER A 199 13.23 8.10 7.93
C SER A 199 13.97 6.80 8.23
N ASN A 200 13.48 5.98 9.16
CA ASN A 200 14.06 4.65 9.43
C ASN A 200 13.84 3.70 8.24
N LEU A 201 12.64 3.69 7.66
CA LEU A 201 12.33 2.87 6.48
C LEU A 201 13.15 3.28 5.26
N PHE A 202 13.26 4.59 5.02
CA PHE A 202 14.07 5.16 3.95
C PHE A 202 15.55 4.74 4.07
N GLN A 203 16.11 4.81 5.27
CA GLN A 203 17.49 4.39 5.53
C GLN A 203 17.68 2.88 5.43
N ARG A 204 16.72 2.08 5.92
CA ARG A 204 16.74 0.61 5.79
C ARG A 204 16.67 0.15 4.33
N ALA A 205 15.97 0.88 3.47
CA ALA A 205 15.97 0.66 2.02
C ALA A 205 17.29 1.04 1.34
N ARG A 206 18.25 1.63 2.09
CA ARG A 206 19.58 2.06 1.61
C ARG A 206 19.49 2.91 0.34
N VAL A 207 18.52 3.83 0.32
CA VAL A 207 18.31 4.74 -0.81
C VAL A 207 19.58 5.56 -1.04
N ARG A 208 20.07 5.57 -2.27
CA ARG A 208 21.23 6.37 -2.66
C ARG A 208 20.78 7.79 -2.96
N THR A 209 21.05 8.70 -2.05
CA THR A 209 20.58 10.10 -2.11
C THR A 209 21.47 10.92 -3.04
N GLY A 210 22.75 11.08 -2.72
CA GLY A 210 23.75 11.75 -3.56
C GLY A 210 23.30 13.10 -4.14
N ASN A 211 24.01 13.64 -5.14
CA ASN A 211 23.56 14.83 -5.87
C ASN A 211 22.48 14.52 -6.92
N ARG A 212 21.59 13.56 -6.64
CA ARG A 212 20.54 13.14 -7.60
C ARG A 212 19.51 14.25 -7.75
N LYS A 213 19.27 14.64 -9.00
CA LYS A 213 18.25 15.61 -9.37
C LYS A 213 17.53 15.20 -10.64
N ILE A 214 16.24 15.49 -10.69
CA ILE A 214 15.38 15.31 -11.86
C ILE A 214 14.77 16.66 -12.18
N PHE A 215 15.01 17.16 -13.38
CA PHE A 215 14.41 18.42 -13.83
C PHE A 215 12.93 18.21 -14.15
N ASP A 216 12.11 19.23 -13.88
CA ASP A 216 10.71 19.24 -14.31
C ASP A 216 10.68 19.28 -15.86
N SER A 217 9.84 18.46 -16.48
CA SER A 217 9.72 18.44 -17.94
C SER A 217 9.07 19.71 -18.50
N ARG A 218 8.33 20.44 -17.65
CA ARG A 218 7.60 21.66 -17.99
C ARG A 218 8.40 22.92 -17.69
N ASP A 219 9.29 22.86 -16.70
CA ASP A 219 10.21 23.96 -16.36
C ASP A 219 11.64 23.42 -16.11
N PRO A 220 12.57 23.56 -17.08
CA PRO A 220 13.92 23.07 -16.94
C PRO A 220 14.78 23.83 -15.92
N GLN A 221 14.31 24.95 -15.36
CA GLN A 221 14.96 25.65 -14.26
C GLN A 221 14.64 25.04 -12.90
N ASP A 222 13.55 24.26 -12.81
CA ASP A 222 13.17 23.58 -11.59
C ASP A 222 13.66 22.13 -11.56
N ALA A 223 14.05 21.66 -10.38
CA ALA A 223 14.56 20.32 -10.19
C ALA A 223 14.18 19.74 -8.82
N TYR A 224 13.63 18.54 -8.87
CA TYR A 224 13.39 17.69 -7.71
C TYR A 224 14.71 17.08 -7.26
N LYS A 225 15.05 17.22 -5.98
CA LYS A 225 16.26 16.69 -5.37
C LYS A 225 15.92 15.67 -4.29
N LEU A 226 16.68 14.59 -4.25
CA LEU A 226 16.58 13.59 -3.21
C LEU A 226 17.47 14.02 -2.03
N ASP A 227 16.91 14.08 -0.84
CA ASP A 227 17.59 14.48 0.40
C ASP A 227 17.96 13.27 1.27
N ASP A 228 18.92 13.46 2.16
CA ASP A 228 19.45 12.39 3.04
C ASP A 228 18.44 11.90 4.08
N ASP A 229 17.45 12.71 4.44
CA ASP A 229 16.38 12.35 5.37
C ASP A 229 15.12 11.77 4.67
N GLY A 230 15.13 11.76 3.33
CA GLY A 230 14.06 11.21 2.49
C GLY A 230 12.78 12.03 2.44
N LYS A 231 12.71 13.24 3.00
CA LYS A 231 11.48 14.05 3.01
C LYS A 231 10.99 14.44 1.62
N LYS A 232 11.90 14.51 0.65
CA LYS A 232 11.59 14.82 -0.76
C LYS A 232 11.56 13.57 -1.65
N ALA A 233 11.66 12.37 -1.07
CA ALA A 233 11.78 11.15 -1.86
C ALA A 233 10.54 10.88 -2.73
N TRP A 234 9.34 10.99 -2.16
CA TRP A 234 8.10 10.79 -2.93
C TRP A 234 7.95 11.81 -4.07
N ASP A 235 8.31 13.08 -3.83
CA ASP A 235 8.31 14.11 -4.87
C ASP A 235 9.30 13.78 -6.00
N PHE A 236 10.52 13.38 -5.62
CA PHE A 236 11.56 12.99 -6.56
C PHE A 236 11.14 11.78 -7.41
N TRP A 237 10.65 10.71 -6.78
CA TRP A 237 10.23 9.50 -7.48
C TRP A 237 8.99 9.74 -8.34
N TYR A 238 8.05 10.58 -7.89
CA TYR A 238 6.89 10.97 -8.67
C TYR A 238 7.29 11.79 -9.91
N ALA A 239 8.31 12.64 -9.80
CA ALA A 239 8.87 13.33 -10.96
C ALA A 239 9.52 12.35 -11.96
N VAL A 240 10.19 11.29 -11.48
CA VAL A 240 10.68 10.21 -12.36
C VAL A 240 9.53 9.55 -13.11
N ARG A 241 8.43 9.21 -12.42
CA ARG A 241 7.20 8.61 -13.00
C ARG A 241 6.58 9.53 -14.04
N SER A 242 6.40 10.80 -13.71
CA SER A 242 5.73 11.78 -14.58
C SER A 242 6.55 12.05 -15.84
N ASN A 243 7.88 11.99 -15.74
CA ASN A 243 8.76 12.18 -16.87
C ASN A 243 8.85 10.94 -17.79
N LEU A 244 8.30 9.77 -17.44
CA LEU A 244 8.45 8.55 -18.24
C LEU A 244 8.03 8.71 -19.70
N SER A 245 6.92 9.42 -19.97
CA SER A 245 6.41 9.69 -21.31
C SER A 245 7.31 10.61 -22.14
N HIS A 246 8.14 11.42 -21.47
CA HIS A 246 9.07 12.36 -22.10
C HIS A 246 10.50 11.82 -22.18
N ARG A 247 10.75 10.66 -21.55
CA ARG A 247 12.03 9.94 -21.59
C ARG A 247 12.11 9.08 -22.84
N GLY A 248 13.31 8.96 -23.41
CA GLY A 248 13.52 8.36 -24.73
C GLY A 248 14.40 9.18 -25.67
N LYS A 249 15.09 10.19 -25.16
CA LYS A 249 16.12 10.94 -25.91
C LYS A 249 17.53 10.40 -25.66
N GLY A 250 17.73 9.64 -24.58
CA GLY A 250 19.01 9.01 -24.24
C GLY A 250 18.81 7.73 -23.45
N ALA A 251 18.65 6.60 -24.16
CA ALA A 251 18.25 5.31 -23.60
C ALA A 251 19.00 4.91 -22.33
N ARG A 252 20.34 5.02 -22.31
CA ARG A 252 21.16 4.59 -21.17
C ARG A 252 20.96 5.44 -19.91
N ARG A 253 20.89 6.77 -20.06
CA ARG A 253 20.69 7.67 -18.93
C ARG A 253 19.27 7.56 -18.37
N ASP A 254 18.29 7.46 -19.26
CA ASP A 254 16.89 7.27 -18.86
C ASP A 254 16.69 5.92 -18.18
N LEU A 255 17.32 4.85 -18.70
CA LEU A 255 17.34 3.53 -18.11
C LEU A 255 17.86 3.55 -16.67
N GLU A 256 19.02 4.18 -16.43
CA GLU A 256 19.60 4.26 -15.09
C GLU A 256 18.70 5.02 -14.11
N ILE A 257 18.10 6.13 -14.55
CA ILE A 257 17.18 6.92 -13.73
C ILE A 257 15.94 6.11 -13.33
N VAL A 258 15.30 5.43 -14.29
CA VAL A 258 14.11 4.61 -14.04
C VAL A 258 14.47 3.42 -13.17
N ARG A 259 15.59 2.76 -13.42
CA ARG A 259 16.08 1.63 -12.63
C ARG A 259 16.30 2.00 -11.17
N GLU A 260 17.04 3.07 -10.89
CA GLU A 260 17.29 3.49 -9.50
C GLU A 260 16.00 3.96 -8.85
N GLY A 261 15.14 4.72 -9.55
CA GLY A 261 13.83 5.10 -9.03
C GLY A 261 12.93 3.91 -8.69
N PHE A 262 12.92 2.89 -9.54
CA PHE A 262 12.20 1.64 -9.30
C PHE A 262 12.71 0.90 -8.07
N ILE A 263 14.02 0.67 -7.97
CA ILE A 263 14.63 0.00 -6.81
C ILE A 263 14.31 0.77 -5.53
N ASP A 264 14.47 2.10 -5.54
CA ASP A 264 14.19 2.95 -4.40
C ASP A 264 12.74 2.77 -3.90
N VAL A 265 11.76 2.96 -4.80
CA VAL A 265 10.33 2.91 -4.46
C VAL A 265 9.90 1.51 -4.05
N HIS A 266 10.32 0.49 -4.80
CA HIS A 266 9.97 -0.89 -4.52
C HIS A 266 10.44 -1.33 -3.13
N ASP A 267 11.70 -1.07 -2.79
CA ASP A 267 12.28 -1.52 -1.52
C ASP A 267 11.65 -0.78 -0.34
N VAL A 268 11.41 0.54 -0.47
CA VAL A 268 10.69 1.31 0.56
C VAL A 268 9.26 0.83 0.72
N LEU A 269 8.53 0.62 -0.38
CA LEU A 269 7.16 0.10 -0.35
C LEU A 269 7.11 -1.26 0.35
N ARG A 270 8.02 -2.18 0.02
CA ARG A 270 8.07 -3.49 0.68
C ARG A 270 8.30 -3.37 2.18
N LEU A 271 9.21 -2.50 2.60
CA LEU A 271 9.46 -2.28 4.03
C LEU A 271 8.24 -1.69 4.75
N ILE A 272 7.53 -0.75 4.12
CA ILE A 272 6.27 -0.22 4.66
C ILE A 272 5.24 -1.34 4.83
N LEU A 273 5.03 -2.16 3.79
CA LEU A 273 4.07 -3.26 3.82
C LEU A 273 4.44 -4.33 4.85
N LEU A 274 5.74 -4.64 5.03
CA LEU A 274 6.19 -5.57 6.07
C LEU A 274 5.94 -5.03 7.48
N GLN A 275 6.02 -3.72 7.68
CA GLN A 275 5.77 -3.09 8.97
C GLN A 275 4.28 -2.94 9.28
N HIS A 276 3.43 -2.72 8.27
CA HIS A 276 2.05 -2.28 8.49
C HIS A 276 0.95 -3.16 7.88
N ALA A 277 1.27 -4.10 6.98
CA ALA A 277 0.32 -5.06 6.40
C ALA A 277 0.62 -6.48 6.93
N ASN A 278 0.14 -6.74 8.15
CA ASN A 278 0.44 -7.96 8.89
C ASN A 278 0.04 -9.23 8.12
N GLY A 279 1.03 -9.99 7.68
CA GLY A 279 0.82 -11.26 6.99
C GLY A 279 1.15 -11.26 5.50
N VAL A 280 1.44 -10.10 4.89
CA VAL A 280 1.83 -10.02 3.47
C VAL A 280 3.05 -10.89 3.14
N ALA A 281 3.97 -10.99 4.11
CA ALA A 281 5.14 -11.85 4.09
C ALA A 281 4.81 -13.34 3.81
N ARG A 282 3.65 -13.84 4.26
CA ARG A 282 3.23 -15.23 4.01
C ARG A 282 3.00 -15.47 2.53
N THR A 283 2.33 -14.53 1.86
CA THR A 283 2.08 -14.63 0.42
C THR A 283 3.37 -14.49 -0.36
N TRP A 284 4.20 -13.47 -0.05
CA TRP A 284 5.50 -13.27 -0.71
C TRP A 284 6.43 -14.48 -0.58
N SER A 285 6.44 -15.16 0.57
CA SER A 285 7.24 -16.39 0.74
C SER A 285 6.87 -17.50 -0.24
N ARG A 286 5.65 -17.49 -0.81
CA ARG A 286 5.19 -18.47 -1.80
C ARG A 286 5.36 -17.99 -3.24
N VAL A 287 5.19 -16.69 -3.49
CA VAL A 287 5.06 -16.15 -4.85
C VAL A 287 6.34 -15.47 -5.36
N ASP A 288 7.22 -15.00 -4.46
CA ASP A 288 8.53 -14.52 -4.87
C ASP A 288 9.39 -15.71 -5.29
N ALA A 289 10.08 -15.57 -6.42
CA ALA A 289 10.88 -16.63 -7.04
C ALA A 289 11.95 -17.26 -6.11
N ASP A 290 12.39 -16.54 -5.07
CA ASP A 290 13.48 -16.98 -4.19
C ASP A 290 13.02 -17.41 -2.78
N GLY A 291 11.75 -17.18 -2.41
CA GLY A 291 11.13 -17.59 -1.14
C GLY A 291 11.81 -17.15 0.17
N LYS A 292 13.00 -16.53 0.11
CA LYS A 292 13.82 -16.13 1.26
C LYS A 292 13.61 -14.66 1.57
N GLN A 293 13.29 -14.35 2.83
CA GLN A 293 13.09 -12.97 3.32
C GLN A 293 14.22 -11.99 3.00
N ARG A 294 15.47 -12.46 2.88
CA ARG A 294 16.63 -11.61 2.55
C ARG A 294 16.64 -11.14 1.09
N ASP A 295 15.92 -11.82 0.21
CA ASP A 295 15.93 -11.58 -1.24
C ASP A 295 14.78 -10.67 -1.69
N TRP A 296 14.03 -10.13 -0.73
CA TRP A 296 12.89 -9.26 -0.97
C TRP A 296 13.28 -7.84 -1.35
N LEU A 297 14.44 -7.34 -0.90
CA LEU A 297 14.94 -6.03 -1.29
C LEU A 297 15.84 -6.17 -2.51
N LEU A 298 15.55 -5.42 -3.56
CA LEU A 298 16.27 -5.50 -4.82
C LEU A 298 17.73 -5.08 -4.67
N ARG A 299 18.04 -4.18 -3.73
CA ARG A 299 19.44 -3.82 -3.45
C ARG A 299 20.26 -4.98 -2.89
N ASP A 300 19.68 -5.83 -2.06
CA ASP A 300 20.41 -6.95 -1.46
C ASP A 300 20.78 -8.00 -2.52
N LEU A 301 19.92 -8.17 -3.53
CA LEU A 301 20.20 -8.99 -4.71
C LEU A 301 21.39 -8.46 -5.52
N LEU A 302 21.44 -7.14 -5.72
CA LEU A 302 22.50 -6.50 -6.49
C LEU A 302 23.86 -6.62 -5.80
N VAL A 303 23.92 -6.49 -4.46
CA VAL A 303 25.15 -6.67 -3.68
C VAL A 303 25.63 -8.13 -3.77
N THR A 304 24.71 -9.09 -3.67
CA THR A 304 25.04 -10.52 -3.72
C THR A 304 25.57 -10.93 -5.10
N SER A 305 24.98 -10.40 -6.19
CA SER A 305 25.47 -10.64 -7.56
C SER A 305 26.89 -10.11 -7.79
N ALA A 306 27.23 -8.95 -7.23
CA ALA A 306 28.55 -8.34 -7.35
C ALA A 306 29.63 -9.08 -6.54
N ALA A 307 29.26 -9.71 -5.43
CA ALA A 307 30.17 -10.53 -4.64
C ALA A 307 30.48 -11.88 -5.32
N GLY A 308 29.51 -12.47 -6.03
CA GLY A 308 29.68 -13.72 -6.77
C GLY A 308 30.56 -13.60 -8.02
N SER A 309 30.48 -12.47 -8.73
CA SER A 309 31.30 -12.24 -9.94
C SER A 309 32.78 -11.98 -9.64
N CYS A 310 33.11 -11.46 -8.45
CA CYS A 310 34.50 -11.28 -8.01
C CYS A 310 35.25 -12.60 -7.69
N LEU A 311 34.53 -13.72 -7.49
CA LEU A 311 35.16 -15.01 -7.18
C LEU A 311 35.53 -15.84 -8.42
N VAL A 312 35.03 -15.49 -9.62
CA VAL A 312 35.25 -16.26 -10.86
C VAL A 312 36.49 -15.80 -11.65
N HIS A 313 37.12 -14.68 -11.27
CA HIS A 313 38.34 -14.17 -11.91
C HIS A 313 39.64 -14.40 -11.10
N ARG A 314 39.63 -15.36 -10.17
CA ARG A 314 40.84 -15.89 -9.53
C ARG A 314 40.85 -17.42 -9.64
N GLY A 315 41.09 -17.91 -10.85
CA GLY A 315 41.38 -19.31 -11.18
C GLY A 315 42.36 -19.35 -12.32
#